data_AF-U1NYD7-F1
#
_entry.id   AF-U1NYD7-F1
#
_cell.length_a   1.000
_cell.length_b   1.000
_cell.length_c   1.000
_cell.angle_alpha   90.00
_cell.angle_beta   90.00
_cell.angle_gamma   90.00
#
_symmetry.space_group_name_H-M   'P 1'
#
loop_
_entity.id
_entity.type
_entity.pdbx_description
1 polymer ?
#
loop_
_entity_poly.entity_id
_entity_poly.type
_entity_poly.pdbx_seq_one_letter_code
_entity_poly.pdbx_strand_id
1 'polypeptide(L)' 'MHHGCDGIFVGSGVFGAENPRAMGRAIVEAVNNWDDPETLTEIASEPGKGMSGDANADLPEEEKLQHRGV' A
#
# COMPACT_ATOMS: atom_id res chain seq x y z
N MET A 1 -10.19 0.11 -3.71
CA MET A 1 -11.63 0.46 -3.76
C MET A 1 -12.08 0.80 -5.18
N HIS A 2 -11.46 1.78 -5.85
CA HIS A 2 -11.77 2.17 -7.24
C HIS A 2 -11.93 1.02 -8.25
N HIS A 3 -11.16 -0.06 -8.11
CA HIS A 3 -11.27 -1.26 -8.95
C HIS A 3 -12.30 -2.31 -8.48
N GLY A 4 -13.20 -1.95 -7.57
CA GLY A 4 -14.30 -2.81 -7.11
C GLY A 4 -13.99 -3.78 -5.98
N CYS A 5 -12.86 -3.63 -5.28
CA CYS A 5 -12.58 -4.45 -4.08
C CYS A 5 -13.40 -3.95 -2.88
N ASP A 6 -13.93 -4.89 -2.07
CA ASP A 6 -14.66 -4.59 -0.82
C ASP A 6 -13.76 -4.09 0.32
N GLY A 7 -12.45 -4.34 0.21
CA GLY A 7 -11.45 -3.95 1.19
C GLY A 7 -10.04 -4.31 0.73
N ILE A 8 -9.07 -4.04 1.59
CA ILE A 8 -7.65 -4.36 1.36
C ILE A 8 -7.05 -5.05 2.58
N PHE A 9 -6.03 -5.88 2.33
CA PHE A 9 -5.17 -6.43 3.37
C PHE A 9 -3.84 -5.69 3.38
N VAL A 10 -3.39 -5.30 4.57
CA VAL A 10 -2.08 -4.66 4.74
C VAL A 10 -1.35 -5.30 5.91
N GLY A 11 -0.08 -5.65 5.70
CA GLY A 11 0.80 -6.20 6.73
C GLY A 11 2.06 -5.36 6.86
N SER A 12 3.12 -5.78 6.18
CA SER A 12 4.45 -5.17 6.22
C SER A 12 4.46 -3.68 5.83
N GLY A 13 3.56 -3.25 4.93
CA GLY A 13 3.41 -1.83 4.56
C GLY A 13 3.04 -0.90 5.72
N VAL A 14 2.41 -1.40 6.79
CA VAL A 14 2.16 -0.61 8.02
C VAL A 14 3.32 -0.76 9.00
N PHE A 15 3.68 -2.00 9.35
CA PHE A 15 4.64 -2.25 10.43
C PHE A 15 6.10 -2.01 10.05
N GLY A 16 6.41 -2.01 8.75
CA GLY A 16 7.72 -1.64 8.21
C GLY A 16 7.85 -0.17 7.84
N ALA A 17 6.81 0.65 8.04
CA ALA A 17 6.87 2.09 7.80
C ALA A 17 7.63 2.81 8.92
N GLU A 18 8.09 4.02 8.62
CA GLU A 18 8.78 4.90 9.58
C GLU A 18 7.90 5.21 10.81
N ASN A 19 6.61 5.48 10.58
CA ASN A 19 5.62 5.67 11.63
C ASN A 19 4.41 4.75 11.41
N PRO A 20 4.42 3.53 11.97
CA PRO A 20 3.36 2.55 11.76
C PRO A 20 1.97 3.03 12.18
N ARG A 21 1.87 3.85 13.24
CA ARG A 21 0.59 4.36 13.74
C ARG A 21 -0.01 5.38 12.77
N ALA A 22 0.82 6.31 12.28
CA ALA A 22 0.39 7.29 11.28
C ALA A 22 0.04 6.61 9.96
N MET A 23 0.87 5.67 9.50
CA MET A 23 0.61 4.88 8.28
C MET A 23 -0.69 4.09 8.37
N GLY A 24 -0.92 3.38 9.48
CA GLY A 24 -2.16 2.62 9.69
C GLY A 24 -3.40 3.52 9.65
N ARG A 25 -3.35 4.70 10.30
CA ARG A 25 -4.44 5.67 10.25
C ARG A 25 -4.67 6.19 8.82
N ALA A 26 -3.60 6.60 8.14
CA ALA A 26 -3.68 7.12 6.78
C ALA A 26 -4.30 6.10 5.80
N ILE A 27 -3.94 4.81 5.93
CA ILE A 27 -4.53 3.76 5.09
C ILE A 27 -6.02 3.58 5.35
N VAL A 28 -6.45 3.59 6.62
CA VAL A 28 -7.88 3.48 6.97
C VAL A 28 -8.66 4.68 6.42
N GLU A 29 -8.13 5.90 6.61
CA GLU A 29 -8.73 7.12 6.08
C GLU A 29 -8.79 7.10 4.54
N ALA A 30 -7.73 6.64 3.86
CA ALA A 30 -7.69 6.54 2.41
C ALA A 30 -8.69 5.51 1.84
N VAL A 31 -8.92 4.39 2.53
CA VAL A 31 -9.93 3.41 2.13
C VAL A 31 -11.34 3.99 2.24
N ASN A 32 -11.61 4.77 3.29
CA ASN A 32 -12.92 5.40 3.52
C ASN A 32 -13.23 6.55 2.54
N ASN A 33 -12.19 7.23 2.01
CA ASN A 33 -12.32 8.41 1.15
C ASN A 33 -11.67 8.19 -0.22
N TRP A 34 -11.70 6.95 -0.73
CA TRP A 34 -10.94 6.54 -1.91
C TRP A 34 -11.33 7.28 -3.20
N ASP A 35 -12.50 7.90 -3.23
CA ASP A 35 -13.10 8.61 -4.36
C ASP A 35 -12.97 10.14 -4.27
N ASP A 36 -12.28 10.65 -3.25
CA ASP A 36 -11.98 12.07 -3.07
C ASP A 36 -10.48 12.37 -3.25
N PRO A 37 -10.05 12.87 -4.44
CA PRO A 37 -8.65 13.15 -4.73
C PRO A 37 -8.02 14.22 -3.84
N GLU A 38 -8.79 15.21 -3.39
CA GLU A 38 -8.27 16.30 -2.55
C GLU A 38 -7.94 15.75 -1.16
N THR A 39 -8.89 15.05 -0.55
CA THR A 39 -8.69 14.37 0.74
C THR A 39 -7.55 13.35 0.69
N LEU A 40 -7.42 12.57 -0.40
CA LEU A 40 -6.31 11.62 -0.56
C LEU A 40 -4.94 12.30 -0.60
N THR A 41 -4.85 13.49 -1.18
CA THR A 41 -3.60 14.27 -1.24
C THR A 41 -3.16 14.73 0.16
N GLU A 42 -4.12 15.17 0.97
CA GLU A 42 -3.88 15.56 2.36
C GLU A 42 -3.41 14.36 3.20
N ILE A 43 -4.15 13.25 3.14
CA ILE A 43 -3.82 12.01 3.86
C ILE A 43 -2.42 11.50 3.51
N ALA A 44 -2.04 11.53 2.22
CA ALA A 44 -0.75 11.02 1.75
C ALA A 44 0.47 11.81 2.29
N SER A 45 0.26 13.03 2.77
CA SER A 45 1.33 13.91 3.26
C SER A 45 1.74 13.62 4.71
N GLU A 46 0.90 12.91 5.48
CA GLU A 46 1.09 12.72 6.92
C GLU A 46 1.97 11.53 7.38
N PRO A 47 1.92 10.34 6.75
CA PRO A 47 2.38 9.11 7.41
C PRO A 47 3.90 8.90 7.44
N GLY A 48 4.68 9.76 6.77
CA GLY A 48 6.13 9.60 6.62
C GLY A 48 6.49 8.53 5.60
N LYS A 49 7.74 8.04 5.64
CA LYS A 49 8.20 7.07 4.64
C LYS A 49 7.58 5.69 4.83
N GLY A 50 7.11 5.11 3.72
CA GLY A 50 6.70 3.71 3.65
C GLY A 50 7.88 2.75 3.69
N MET A 51 7.57 1.47 3.85
CA MET A 51 8.55 0.39 3.77
C MET A 51 9.18 0.31 2.37
N SER A 52 10.47 0.00 2.29
CA SER A 52 11.12 -0.37 1.03
C SER A 52 10.63 -1.74 0.57
N GLY A 53 10.22 -1.86 -0.68
CA GLY A 53 9.90 -3.13 -1.32
C GLY A 53 10.88 -3.45 -2.44
N ASP A 54 11.02 -4.73 -2.76
CA ASP A 54 11.80 -5.21 -3.90
C ASP A 54 10.91 -5.28 -5.15
N ALA A 55 11.46 -4.87 -6.29
CA ALA A 55 10.72 -4.90 -7.55
C ALA A 55 10.63 -6.34 -8.09
N ASN A 56 9.44 -6.74 -8.56
CA ASN A 56 9.21 -8.08 -9.12
C ASN A 56 10.16 -8.44 -10.28
N ALA A 57 10.61 -7.44 -11.05
CA ALA A 57 11.52 -7.65 -12.17
C ALA A 57 12.91 -8.12 -11.73
N ASP A 58 13.32 -7.76 -10.52
CA ASP A 58 14.64 -8.04 -9.95
C ASP A 58 14.63 -9.29 -9.05
N LEU A 59 13.45 -9.85 -8.77
CA LEU A 59 13.32 -11.06 -7.96
C LEU A 59 13.91 -12.28 -8.68
N PRO A 60 14.64 -13.17 -7.97
CA PRO A 60 15.02 -14.48 -8.47
C PRO A 60 13.79 -15.27 -8.95
N GLU A 61 13.97 -16.11 -9.97
CA GLU A 61 12.85 -16.84 -10.59
C GLU A 61 12.16 -17.78 -9.59
N GLU A 62 12.93 -18.37 -8.67
CA GLU A 62 12.44 -19.22 -7.58
C GLU A 62 11.58 -18.50 -6.53
N GLU A 63 11.66 -17.18 -6.43
CA GLU A 63 10.89 -16.37 -5.48
C GLU A 63 9.62 -15.77 -6.11
N LYS A 64 9.49 -15.80 -7.44
CA LYS A 64 8.30 -15.29 -8.14
C LYS A 64 7.11 -16.21 -7.92
N LEU A 65 6.00 -15.63 -7.47
CA LEU A 65 4.76 -16.37 -7.18
C LEU A 65 3.99 -16.81 -8.44
N GLN A 66 4.27 -16.23 -9.60
CA GLN A 66 3.56 -16.50 -10.85
C GLN A 66 4.53 -16.99 -11.93
N HIS A 67 4.33 -18.23 -12.39
CA HIS A 67 5.11 -18.84 -13.49
C HIS A 67 4.32 -18.98 -14.81
N ARG A 68 3.12 -18.40 -14.91
CA ARG A 68 2.27 -18.46 -16.12
C ARG A 68 1.78 -17.08 -16.52
N GLY A 69 1.94 -16.75 -17.81
CA GLY A 69 1.55 -15.49 -18.41
C GLY A 69 2.74 -14.55 -18.54
N VAL A 70 3.35 -14.58 -19.73
CA VAL A 70 4.09 -13.45 -20.30
C VAL A 70 3.11 -12.35 -20.70
#